data_AF-A0A5S9M1A4-F1
#
_entry.id   AF-A0A5S9M1A4-F1
#
_cell.length_a   1.000
_cell.length_b   1.000
_cell.length_c   1.000
_cell.angle_alpha   90.00
_cell.angle_beta   90.00
_cell.angle_gamma   90.00
#
_symmetry.space_group_name_H-M   'P 1'
#
loop_
_entity.id
_entity.type
_entity.pdbx_description
1 polymer ?
#
loop_
_entity_poly.entity_id
_entity_poly.type
_entity_poly.pdbx_seq_one_letter_code
_entity_poly.pdbx_strand_id
1 'polypeptide(L)'
;MIMVHGDDRGLVLPPNIAPTQVRIVPIASHKEGVLDHAYELKDRLARIARADIDASDKQPGWKFNECEMQGIPLRVEVGPKDIEKDK
;
A
#
# COMPACT_ATOMS: atom_id res chain seq x y z
N MET A 1 -17.27 2.13 17.02
CA MET A 1 -17.63 1.79 15.62
C MET A 1 -16.61 0.79 15.06
N ILE A 2 -16.60 -0.45 15.54
CA ILE A 2 -15.77 -1.54 14.97
C ILE A 2 -16.66 -2.69 14.47
N MET A 3 -17.93 -2.74 14.90
CA MET A 3 -18.85 -3.86 14.72
C MET A 3 -19.60 -3.90 13.36
N VAL A 4 -19.53 -2.84 12.54
CA VAL A 4 -20.29 -2.75 11.26
C VAL A 4 -19.40 -2.96 10.02
N HIS A 5 -18.08 -3.10 10.21
CA HIS A 5 -17.09 -3.16 9.13
C HIS A 5 -16.16 -4.38 9.26
N GLY A 6 -16.60 -5.44 9.95
CA GLY A 6 -15.89 -6.72 9.96
C GLY A 6 -16.38 -7.55 8.80
N ASP A 7 -15.53 -7.75 7.79
CA ASP A 7 -15.77 -8.71 6.70
C ASP A 7 -15.00 -9.99 7.02
N ASP A 8 -15.36 -11.13 6.41
CA ASP A 8 -14.80 -12.47 6.70
C ASP A 8 -13.27 -12.58 6.49
N ARG A 9 -12.62 -11.53 5.97
CA ARG A 9 -11.18 -11.46 5.65
C ARG A 9 -10.41 -10.36 6.40
N GLY A 10 -11.06 -9.50 7.18
CA GLY A 10 -10.40 -8.41 7.89
C GLY A 10 -11.28 -7.21 8.24
N LEU A 11 -10.65 -6.12 8.69
CA LEU A 11 -11.31 -4.84 8.91
C LEU A 11 -11.55 -4.17 7.55
N VAL A 12 -12.67 -3.50 7.32
CA VAL A 12 -12.88 -2.69 6.09
C VAL A 12 -13.16 -1.26 6.49
N LEU A 13 -12.12 -0.43 6.62
CA LEU A 13 -12.32 0.94 7.05
C LEU A 13 -12.79 1.82 5.88
N PRO A 14 -13.83 2.64 6.04
CA PRO A 14 -14.17 3.66 5.06
C PRO A 14 -12.99 4.61 4.85
N PRO A 15 -12.73 5.08 3.61
CA PRO A 15 -11.59 5.95 3.31
C PRO A 15 -11.49 7.18 4.23
N ASN A 16 -12.62 7.77 4.61
CA ASN A 16 -12.64 8.97 5.46
C ASN A 16 -12.09 8.73 6.87
N ILE A 17 -12.18 7.51 7.38
CA ILE A 17 -11.85 7.14 8.77
C ILE A 17 -10.52 6.36 8.84
N ALA A 18 -10.12 5.71 7.74
CA ALA A 18 -8.90 4.90 7.67
C ALA A 18 -7.63 5.74 7.99
N PRO A 19 -6.83 5.36 9.01
CA PRO A 19 -5.59 6.06 9.36
C PRO A 19 -4.59 6.11 8.20
N THR A 20 -4.46 4.99 7.50
CA THR A 20 -3.79 4.89 6.20
C THR A 20 -4.86 4.61 5.16
N GLN A 21 -5.00 5.49 4.18
CA GLN A 21 -5.95 5.33 3.08
C GLN A 21 -5.33 4.54 1.93
N VAL A 22 -4.05 4.78 1.66
CA VAL A 22 -3.31 4.13 0.59
C VAL A 22 -2.03 3.52 1.14
N ARG A 23 -1.83 2.21 0.94
CA ARG A 23 -0.56 1.54 1.22
C ARG A 23 0.17 1.24 -0.08
N ILE A 24 1.38 1.75 -0.20
CA ILE A 24 2.28 1.46 -1.31
C ILE A 24 3.15 0.26 -0.90
N VAL A 25 3.09 -0.80 -1.69
CA VAL A 25 3.79 -2.06 -1.46
C VAL A 25 4.79 -2.29 -2.59
N PRO A 26 6.07 -1.91 -2.41
CA PRO A 26 7.11 -2.25 -3.37
C PRO A 26 7.31 -3.77 -3.40
N ILE A 27 7.25 -4.33 -4.60
CA ILE A 27 7.53 -5.73 -4.91
C ILE A 27 8.91 -5.79 -5.57
N ALA A 28 9.78 -6.65 -5.05
CA ALA A 28 11.18 -6.71 -5.46
C ALA A 28 11.96 -5.42 -5.18
N SER A 29 11.87 -4.91 -3.94
CA SER A 29 12.60 -3.72 -3.45
C SER A 29 14.12 -3.78 -3.65
N HIS A 30 14.69 -4.97 -3.87
CA HIS A 30 16.10 -5.19 -4.18
C HIS A 30 16.50 -4.75 -5.60
N LYS A 31 15.54 -4.51 -6.49
CA LYS A 31 15.83 -3.96 -7.83
C LYS A 31 15.94 -2.44 -7.75
N GLU A 32 16.97 -1.91 -8.40
CA GLU A 32 17.18 -0.46 -8.50
C GLU A 32 15.97 0.26 -9.12
N GLY A 33 15.64 1.43 -8.56
CA GLY A 33 14.54 2.29 -8.99
C GLY A 33 13.16 1.96 -8.41
N VAL A 34 12.93 0.74 -7.87
CA VAL A 34 11.62 0.36 -7.31
C VAL A 34 11.28 1.18 -6.06
N LEU A 35 12.24 1.30 -5.15
CA LEU A 35 12.04 2.11 -3.95
C LEU A 35 11.92 3.59 -4.28
N ASP A 36 12.76 4.11 -5.19
CA ASP A 36 12.73 5.53 -5.57
C ASP A 36 11.38 5.91 -6.18
N HIS A 37 10.87 5.09 -7.12
CA HIS A 37 9.55 5.31 -7.70
C HIS A 37 8.43 5.17 -6.68
N ALA A 38 8.54 4.23 -5.74
CA ALA A 38 7.56 4.08 -4.66
C ALA A 38 7.54 5.30 -3.72
N TYR A 39 8.70 5.89 -3.41
CA TYR A 39 8.78 7.13 -2.64
C TYR A 39 8.24 8.34 -3.41
N GLU A 40 8.57 8.47 -4.70
CA GLU A 40 8.02 9.53 -5.54
C GLU A 40 6.48 9.44 -5.60
N LEU A 41 5.96 8.23 -5.80
CA LEU A 41 4.52 7.96 -5.82
C LEU A 41 3.88 8.28 -4.47
N LYS A 42 4.56 7.96 -3.36
CA LYS A 42 4.11 8.36 -2.01
C LYS A 42 3.98 9.87 -1.91
N ASP A 43 4.98 10.64 -2.31
CA ASP A 43 4.94 12.10 -2.22
C ASP A 43 3.82 12.72 -3.08
N ARG A 44 3.54 12.11 -4.24
CA ARG A 44 2.40 12.51 -5.09
C ARG A 44 1.06 12.20 -4.42
N LEU A 45 0.90 10.98 -3.90
CA LEU A 45 -0.33 10.52 -3.25
C LEU A 45 -0.57 11.20 -1.89
N ALA A 46 0.48 11.57 -1.17
CA ALA A 46 0.41 12.27 0.11
C ALA A 46 -0.30 13.63 0.00
N ARG A 47 -0.36 14.22 -1.19
CA ARG A 47 -1.07 15.49 -1.45
C ARG A 47 -2.60 15.32 -1.52
N ILE A 48 -3.08 14.10 -1.74
CA ILE A 48 -4.51 13.82 -1.94
C ILE A 48 -5.07 12.84 -0.90
N ALA A 49 -4.23 12.01 -0.28
CA ALA A 49 -4.64 10.96 0.64
C ALA A 49 -3.56 10.69 1.70
N ARG A 50 -3.95 10.07 2.80
CA ARG A 50 -3.05 9.52 3.82
C ARG A 50 -2.35 8.28 3.26
N ALA A 51 -1.25 8.50 2.54
CA ALA A 51 -0.45 7.48 1.91
C ALA A 51 0.73 7.05 2.79
N ASP A 52 0.99 5.75 2.86
CA ASP A 52 2.14 5.18 3.56
C ASP A 52 2.79 4.07 2.74
N ILE A 53 4.08 3.82 2.98
CA ILE A 53 4.89 2.85 2.22
C ILE A 53 5.35 1.71 3.13
N ASP A 54 5.17 0.46 2.68
CA ASP A 54 5.76 -0.71 3.34
C ASP A 54 7.06 -1.13 2.66
N ALA A 55 8.15 -0.45 3.02
CA ALA A 55 9.50 -0.73 2.54
C ALA A 55 10.16 -1.94 3.25
N SER A 56 9.44 -2.70 4.08
CA SER A 56 10.00 -3.87 4.77
C SER A 56 10.45 -4.96 3.80
N ASP A 57 11.45 -5.76 4.15
CA ASP A 57 11.89 -6.93 3.35
C ASP A 57 11.01 -8.18 3.57
N LYS A 58 9.73 -7.98 3.92
CA LYS A 58 8.78 -9.08 4.13
C LYS A 58 8.31 -9.62 2.78
N GLN A 59 7.92 -10.90 2.74
CA GLN A 59 7.31 -11.47 1.55
C GLN A 59 6.03 -10.69 1.16
N PRO A 60 5.77 -10.46 -0.15
CA PRO A 60 4.61 -9.70 -0.61
C PRO A 60 3.29 -10.23 -0.03
N GLY A 61 3.13 -11.55 0.05
CA GLY A 61 1.93 -12.16 0.65
C GLY A 61 1.69 -11.75 2.10
N TRP A 62 2.76 -11.58 2.90
CA TRP A 62 2.63 -11.06 4.26
C TRP A 62 2.15 -9.61 4.27
N LYS A 63 2.74 -8.77 3.42
CA LYS A 63 2.38 -7.35 3.31
C LYS A 63 0.92 -7.18 2.89
N PHE A 64 0.44 -8.02 1.97
CA PHE A 64 -0.94 -8.00 1.50
C PHE A 64 -1.91 -8.35 2.62
N ASN A 65 -1.63 -9.43 3.36
CA ASN A 65 -2.42 -9.83 4.50
C ASN A 65 -2.42 -8.76 5.60
N GLU A 66 -1.28 -8.11 5.86
CA GLU A 66 -1.19 -7.01 6.82
C GLU A 66 -2.06 -5.82 6.41
N CYS A 67 -2.10 -5.48 5.12
CA CYS A 67 -2.99 -4.44 4.59
C CYS A 67 -4.48 -4.78 4.76
N GLU A 68 -4.85 -6.03 4.48
CA GLU A 68 -6.23 -6.52 4.62
C GLU A 68 -6.65 -6.57 6.10
N MET A 69 -5.77 -7.03 6.98
CA MET A 69 -6.00 -7.03 8.43
C MET A 69 -6.16 -5.62 9.00
N GLN A 70 -5.36 -4.66 8.52
CA GLN A 70 -5.47 -3.25 8.91
C GLN A 70 -6.68 -2.54 8.27
N GLY A 71 -7.32 -3.15 7.28
CA GLY A 71 -8.44 -2.58 6.56
C GLY A 71 -8.11 -1.35 5.75
N ILE A 72 -6.92 -1.35 5.15
CA ILE A 72 -6.48 -0.27 4.29
C ILE A 72 -7.36 -0.24 3.03
N PRO A 73 -8.03 0.89 2.74
CA PRO A 73 -8.96 0.97 1.61
C PRO A 73 -8.31 0.70 0.25
N LEU A 74 -7.07 1.14 0.05
CA LEU A 74 -6.39 1.05 -1.24
C LEU A 74 -4.96 0.56 -1.08
N ARG A 75 -4.58 -0.43 -1.89
CA ARG A 75 -3.22 -0.96 -1.98
C ARG A 75 -2.67 -0.69 -3.37
N VAL A 76 -1.48 -0.11 -3.44
CA VAL A 76 -0.77 0.17 -4.69
C VAL A 76 0.49 -0.68 -4.70
N GLU A 77 0.58 -1.59 -5.66
CA GLU A 77 1.72 -2.48 -5.83
C GLU A 77 2.68 -1.85 -6.84
N VAL A 78 3.95 -1.69 -6.45
CA VAL A 78 4.98 -1.09 -7.30
C VAL A 78 6.01 -2.14 -7.61
N GLY A 79 6.02 -2.62 -8.86
CA GLY A 79 6.98 -3.61 -9.33
C GLY A 79 7.98 -3.03 -10.33
N PRO A 80 9.06 -3.78 -10.62
CA PRO A 80 10.04 -3.40 -11.65
C PRO A 80 9.40 -3.27 -13.04
N LYS A 81 8.37 -4.06 -13.33
CA LYS A 81 7.65 -4.03 -14.62
C LYS A 81 6.88 -2.73 -14.84
N ASP A 82 6.44 -2.07 -13.77
CA ASP A 82 5.73 -0.80 -13.85
C ASP A 82 6.70 0.33 -14.20
N ILE A 83 7.93 0.26 -13.68
CA ILE A 83 9.01 1.22 -13.96
C ILE A 83 9.52 1.07 -15.40
N GLU A 84 9.57 -0.16 -15.91
CA GLU A 84 9.94 -0.43 -17.31
C GLU A 84 8.89 0.09 -18.31
N LYS A 85 7.63 0.25 -17.90
CA LYS A 85 6.55 0.76 -18.76
C LYS A 85 6.39 2.29 -18.75
N ASP A 86 6.90 2.97 -17.74
CA ASP A 86 6.89 4.44 -17.64
C ASP A 86 8.12 5.08 -18.32
N LYS A 87 8.88 4.29 -19.12
CA LYS A 87 9.97 4.74 -20.00
C LYS A 87 9.57 4.78 -21.47
#